data_AF-A0A945B4A3-F1
#
_entry.id   AF-A0A945B4A3-F1
#
_cell.length_a   1.000
_cell.length_b   1.000
_cell.length_c   1.000
_cell.angle_alpha   90.00
_cell.angle_beta   90.00
_cell.angle_gamma   90.00
#
_symmetry.space_group_name_H-M   'P 1'
#
loop_
_entity.id
_entity.type
_entity.pdbx_description
1 polymer ?
#
loop_
_entity_poly.entity_id
_entity_poly.type
_entity_poly.pdbx_seq_one_letter_code
_entity_poly.pdbx_strand_id
1 'polypeptide(L)'
;MGDPPESYRLDSYSETISIIDRARVVPGNALASELYRKIIGYSQPRMPFNGPPFLSDIEINRIAQWINEGARDEKGTKAPKITGARIRLHGVLNKRWALNGLELIIDSETRIIKNPKPGNYVRVRGRIDANAAVIVEKIKRK
;
A
#
# COMPACT_ATOMS: atom_id res chain seq x y z
N MET A 1 -1.65 26.11 0.50
CA MET A 1 -1.60 24.63 0.60
C MET A 1 -0.52 24.30 1.62
N GLY A 2 -0.79 23.42 2.59
CA GLY A 2 0.24 22.97 3.54
C GLY A 2 1.21 21.99 2.91
N ASP A 3 2.29 21.66 3.62
CA ASP A 3 3.29 20.69 3.14
C ASP A 3 2.67 19.32 2.85
N PRO A 4 3.19 18.57 1.84
CA PRO A 4 2.75 17.21 1.58
C PRO A 4 2.86 16.34 2.84
N PRO A 5 1.83 15.52 3.16
CA PRO A 5 1.89 14.63 4.30
C PRO A 5 3.08 13.67 4.20
N GLU A 6 3.91 13.63 5.24
CA GLU A 6 5.13 12.83 5.31
C GLU A 6 6.17 13.22 4.24
N SER A 7 6.12 14.48 3.76
CA SER A 7 6.97 15.04 2.69
C SER A 7 6.97 14.25 1.37
N TYR A 8 6.05 13.30 1.20
CA TYR A 8 6.04 12.42 0.05
C TYR A 8 5.55 13.13 -1.22
N ARG A 9 6.32 13.01 -2.29
CA ARG A 9 6.05 13.62 -3.59
C ARG A 9 5.96 12.55 -4.70
N LEU A 10 5.17 12.85 -5.72
CA LEU A 10 4.98 12.02 -6.91
C LEU A 10 5.50 12.74 -8.16
N ASP A 11 6.57 13.51 -8.01
CA ASP A 11 7.20 14.31 -9.07
C ASP A 11 8.51 13.67 -9.59
N SER A 12 9.03 12.66 -8.91
CA SER A 12 10.17 11.88 -9.35
C SER A 12 10.02 10.40 -9.02
N TYR A 13 10.72 9.56 -9.78
CA TYR A 13 10.79 8.13 -9.53
C TYR A 13 11.35 7.83 -8.14
N SER A 14 12.46 8.47 -7.75
CA SER A 14 13.11 8.28 -6.44
C SER A 14 12.16 8.56 -5.28
N GLU A 15 11.40 9.66 -5.35
CA GLU A 15 10.41 9.98 -4.30
C GLU A 15 9.24 8.98 -4.29
N THR A 16 8.80 8.54 -5.47
CA THR A 16 7.70 7.58 -5.61
C THR A 16 8.01 6.22 -4.96
N ILE A 17 9.24 5.72 -5.12
CA ILE A 17 9.68 4.44 -4.55
C ILE A 17 10.36 4.58 -3.17
N SER A 18 10.39 5.79 -2.61
CA SER A 18 11.07 6.07 -1.35
C SER A 18 10.52 5.26 -0.18
N ILE A 19 11.42 4.87 0.73
CA ILE A 19 11.12 4.11 1.94
C ILE A 19 11.46 4.88 3.24
N ILE A 20 11.86 6.16 3.14
CA ILE A 20 12.41 6.94 4.26
C ILE A 20 11.43 7.00 5.44
N ASP A 21 10.17 7.37 5.23
CA ASP A 21 9.12 7.27 6.28
C ASP A 21 8.45 5.88 6.26
N ARG A 22 8.01 5.48 5.06
CA ARG A 22 7.41 4.19 4.74
C ARG A 22 7.33 4.01 3.23
N ALA A 23 7.31 2.76 2.78
CA ALA A 23 7.00 2.44 1.39
C ALA A 23 5.51 2.71 1.10
N ARG A 24 5.25 3.40 -0.02
CA ARG A 24 3.89 3.61 -0.60
C ARG A 24 3.69 2.82 -1.88
N VAL A 25 4.78 2.42 -2.52
CA VAL A 25 4.88 1.43 -3.59
C VAL A 25 5.66 0.23 -3.05
N VAL A 26 5.12 -0.97 -3.23
CA VAL A 26 5.74 -2.24 -2.88
C VAL A 26 6.04 -2.96 -4.19
N PRO A 27 7.28 -2.90 -4.71
CA PRO A 27 7.64 -3.56 -5.96
C PRO A 27 7.30 -5.05 -5.91
N GLY A 28 6.59 -5.53 -6.93
CA GLY A 28 6.11 -6.91 -7.01
C GLY A 28 4.72 -7.15 -6.38
N ASN A 29 4.12 -6.16 -5.71
CA ASN A 29 2.80 -6.34 -5.07
C ASN A 29 1.97 -5.04 -5.06
N ALA A 30 1.12 -4.88 -6.08
CA ALA A 30 0.20 -3.74 -6.19
C ALA A 30 -0.79 -3.64 -5.02
N LEU A 31 -1.33 -4.76 -4.53
CA LEU A 31 -2.29 -4.74 -3.42
C LEU A 31 -1.65 -4.34 -2.08
N ALA A 32 -0.35 -4.56 -1.90
CA ALA A 32 0.43 -4.06 -0.77
C ALA A 32 0.86 -2.60 -0.92
N SER A 33 0.58 -1.94 -2.04
CA SER A 33 0.98 -0.56 -2.33
C SER A 33 -0.15 0.43 -1.97
N GLU A 34 0.05 1.26 -0.94
CA GLU A 34 -0.95 2.26 -0.52
C GLU A 34 -1.30 3.25 -1.65
N LEU A 35 -0.35 3.56 -2.54
CA LEU A 35 -0.61 4.39 -3.73
C LEU A 35 -1.73 3.78 -4.59
N TYR A 36 -1.57 2.52 -4.98
CA TYR A 36 -2.56 1.80 -5.79
C TYR A 36 -3.89 1.66 -5.05
N ARG A 37 -3.84 1.29 -3.76
CA ARG A 37 -5.04 1.17 -2.91
C ARG A 37 -5.85 2.46 -2.83
N LYS A 38 -5.20 3.63 -2.86
CA LYS A 38 -5.87 4.94 -2.91
C LYS A 38 -6.52 5.21 -4.26
N ILE A 39 -5.89 4.84 -5.36
CA ILE A 39 -6.43 5.02 -6.71
C ILE A 39 -7.73 4.20 -6.90
N ILE A 40 -7.73 2.95 -6.44
CA ILE A 40 -8.89 2.05 -6.56
C ILE A 40 -9.93 2.21 -5.42
N GLY A 41 -9.66 3.08 -4.44
CA GLY A 41 -10.60 3.40 -3.36
C GLY A 41 -10.65 2.42 -2.18
N TYR A 42 -9.72 1.45 -2.10
CA TYR A 42 -9.59 0.59 -0.92
C TYR A 42 -9.05 1.36 0.30
N SER A 43 -8.15 2.33 0.05
CA SER A 43 -7.71 3.29 1.05
C SER A 43 -8.42 4.63 0.85
N GLN A 44 -8.91 5.23 1.94
CA GLN A 44 -9.67 6.48 1.93
C GLN A 44 -8.81 7.68 2.39
N PRO A 45 -9.05 8.90 1.87
CA PRO A 45 -9.90 9.17 0.71
C PRO A 45 -9.32 8.54 -0.57
N ARG A 46 -10.22 8.15 -1.49
CA ARG A 46 -9.87 7.71 -2.85
C ARG A 46 -9.19 8.85 -3.62
N MET A 47 -8.27 8.50 -4.51
CA MET A 47 -7.62 9.43 -5.43
C MET A 47 -8.03 9.18 -6.89
N PRO A 48 -8.14 10.23 -7.74
CA PRO A 48 -8.01 11.65 -7.41
C PRO A 48 -9.06 12.13 -6.39
N PHE A 49 -8.66 13.06 -5.52
CA PHE A 49 -9.51 13.59 -4.47
C PHE A 49 -10.70 14.35 -5.07
N ASN A 50 -11.91 14.15 -4.55
CA ASN A 50 -13.16 14.71 -5.08
C ASN A 50 -13.43 14.38 -6.56
N GLY A 51 -12.90 13.25 -7.06
CA GLY A 51 -13.32 12.75 -8.37
C GLY A 51 -14.84 12.57 -8.46
N PRO A 52 -15.41 12.49 -9.67
CA PRO A 52 -14.73 12.32 -10.96
C PRO A 52 -14.02 13.58 -11.54
N PRO A 53 -13.11 13.40 -12.51
CA PRO A 53 -12.79 12.12 -13.16
C PRO A 53 -11.80 11.28 -12.35
N PHE A 54 -12.13 10.00 -12.17
CA PHE A 54 -11.19 8.97 -11.73
C PHE A 54 -10.41 8.43 -12.93
N LEU A 55 -9.32 7.72 -12.67
CA LEU A 55 -8.59 6.97 -13.71
C LEU A 55 -9.50 5.87 -14.29
N SER A 56 -9.34 5.61 -15.58
CA SER A 56 -9.95 4.48 -16.27
C SER A 56 -9.36 3.14 -15.81
N ASP A 57 -10.09 2.05 -16.03
CA ASP A 57 -9.59 0.70 -15.70
C ASP A 57 -8.30 0.37 -16.44
N ILE A 58 -8.12 0.87 -17.66
CA ILE A 58 -6.89 0.69 -18.45
C ILE A 58 -5.70 1.35 -17.74
N GLU A 59 -5.86 2.60 -17.27
CA GLU A 59 -4.79 3.31 -16.55
C GLU A 59 -4.51 2.66 -15.19
N ILE A 60 -5.55 2.26 -14.46
CA ILE A 60 -5.42 1.52 -13.20
C ILE A 60 -4.64 0.23 -13.40
N ASN A 61 -4.94 -0.51 -14.47
CA ASN A 61 -4.25 -1.77 -14.81
C ASN A 61 -2.79 -1.53 -15.18
N ARG A 62 -2.47 -0.46 -15.93
CA ARG A 62 -1.07 -0.09 -16.23
C ARG A 62 -0.27 0.20 -14.96
N ILE A 63 -0.87 0.90 -13.99
CA ILE A 63 -0.22 1.16 -12.70
C ILE A 63 -0.02 -0.15 -11.92
N ALA A 64 -1.03 -1.00 -11.85
CA ALA A 64 -0.92 -2.30 -11.19
C ALA A 64 0.18 -3.16 -11.82
N GLN A 65 0.21 -3.24 -13.15
CA GLN A 65 1.22 -3.97 -13.90
C GLN A 65 2.62 -3.44 -13.64
N TRP A 66 2.84 -2.11 -13.72
CA TRP A 66 4.13 -1.50 -13.43
C TRP A 66 4.63 -1.87 -12.03
N ILE A 67 3.77 -1.81 -10.99
CA ILE A 67 4.15 -2.22 -9.63
C ILE A 67 4.51 -3.71 -9.61
N ASN A 68 3.64 -4.58 -10.13
CA ASN A 68 3.83 -6.03 -10.12
C ASN A 68 5.08 -6.48 -10.89
N GLU A 69 5.49 -5.74 -11.92
CA GLU A 69 6.72 -5.99 -12.69
C GLU A 69 8.00 -5.50 -12.01
N GLY A 70 7.89 -4.96 -10.79
CA GLY A 70 8.99 -4.49 -9.96
C GLY A 70 9.18 -2.98 -9.98
N ALA A 71 8.13 -2.21 -10.29
CA ALA A 71 8.12 -0.75 -10.26
C ALA A 71 9.33 -0.15 -10.99
N ARG A 72 9.50 -0.52 -12.27
CA ARG A 72 10.73 -0.23 -13.03
C ARG A 72 10.92 1.27 -13.29
N ASP A 73 12.17 1.69 -13.37
CA ASP A 73 12.53 3.05 -13.81
C ASP A 73 12.39 3.22 -15.33
N GLU A 74 12.73 4.42 -15.82
CA GLU A 74 12.72 4.76 -17.25
C GLU A 74 13.62 3.87 -18.12
N LYS A 75 14.63 3.23 -17.52
CA LYS A 75 15.58 2.33 -18.19
C LYS A 75 15.13 0.86 -18.10
N GLY A 76 13.99 0.59 -17.49
CA GLY A 76 13.47 -0.76 -17.26
C GLY A 76 14.12 -1.50 -16.09
N THR A 77 14.93 -0.81 -15.27
CA THR A 77 15.57 -1.39 -14.08
C THR A 77 14.55 -1.51 -12.97
N LYS A 78 14.42 -2.70 -12.37
CA LYS A 78 13.52 -2.90 -11.22
C LYS A 78 13.96 -2.05 -10.03
N ALA A 79 12.98 -1.55 -9.27
CA ALA A 79 13.25 -0.90 -8.00
C ALA A 79 13.99 -1.84 -7.04
N PRO A 80 14.83 -1.31 -6.13
CA PRO A 80 15.50 -2.10 -5.11
C PRO A 80 14.52 -2.93 -4.27
N LYS A 81 14.96 -4.10 -3.80
CA LYS A 81 14.17 -4.87 -2.82
C LYS A 81 14.05 -4.06 -1.53
N ILE A 82 12.83 -3.97 -1.00
CA ILE A 82 12.50 -3.16 0.18
C ILE A 82 12.22 -4.02 1.43
N THR A 83 12.85 -5.18 1.54
CA THR A 83 12.69 -6.06 2.71
C THR A 83 13.02 -5.32 4.00
N GLY A 84 12.13 -5.43 4.99
CA GLY A 84 12.19 -4.70 6.25
C GLY A 84 11.62 -3.29 6.20
N ALA A 85 11.29 -2.73 5.03
CA ALA A 85 10.72 -1.39 4.91
C ALA A 85 9.37 -1.30 5.62
N ARG A 86 9.14 -0.18 6.31
CA ARG A 86 7.89 0.10 7.01
C ARG A 86 6.79 0.36 6.00
N ILE A 87 5.57 -0.07 6.31
CA ILE A 87 4.37 0.28 5.55
C ILE A 87 3.23 0.72 6.45
N ARG A 88 2.24 1.33 5.83
CA ARG A 88 0.95 1.60 6.47
C ARG A 88 -0.15 1.52 5.43
N LEU A 89 -1.08 0.60 5.65
CA LEU A 89 -2.18 0.34 4.74
C LEU A 89 -3.51 0.64 5.42
N HIS A 90 -4.49 1.01 4.60
CA HIS A 90 -5.88 1.05 5.01
C HIS A 90 -6.74 0.20 4.08
N GLY A 91 -7.85 -0.29 4.61
CA GLY A 91 -8.73 -1.17 3.87
C GLY A 91 -9.80 -1.80 4.73
N VAL A 92 -10.66 -2.58 4.08
CA VAL A 92 -11.66 -3.43 4.72
C VAL A 92 -11.02 -4.77 5.01
N LEU A 93 -11.08 -5.20 6.27
CA LEU A 93 -10.65 -6.52 6.68
C LEU A 93 -11.65 -7.58 6.16
N ASN A 94 -11.16 -8.64 5.56
CA ASN A 94 -11.94 -9.81 5.12
C ASN A 94 -11.65 -10.99 6.06
N LYS A 95 -12.24 -12.16 5.75
CA LYS A 95 -11.90 -13.41 6.45
C LYS A 95 -10.42 -13.77 6.24
N ARG A 96 -9.88 -14.65 7.09
CA ARG A 96 -8.48 -15.13 7.02
C ARG A 96 -7.44 -14.00 7.00
N TRP A 97 -7.69 -12.92 7.73
CA TRP A 97 -6.80 -11.76 7.83
C TRP A 97 -6.41 -11.11 6.50
N ALA A 98 -7.26 -11.20 5.47
CA ALA A 98 -7.03 -10.49 4.21
C ALA A 98 -7.51 -9.04 4.26
N LEU A 99 -6.79 -8.10 3.64
CA LEU A 99 -7.14 -6.67 3.57
C LEU A 99 -7.51 -6.28 2.14
N ASN A 100 -8.81 -6.32 1.82
CA ASN A 100 -9.31 -6.25 0.45
C ASN A 100 -8.61 -7.27 -0.46
N GLY A 101 -8.55 -8.54 -0.02
CA GLY A 101 -7.89 -9.63 -0.75
C GLY A 101 -6.37 -9.71 -0.61
N LEU A 102 -5.69 -8.71 -0.02
CA LEU A 102 -4.27 -8.82 0.33
C LEU A 102 -4.11 -9.71 1.58
N GLU A 103 -3.50 -10.88 1.47
CA GLU A 103 -3.19 -11.71 2.64
C GLU A 103 -2.17 -11.02 3.55
N LEU A 104 -2.50 -10.92 4.84
CA LEU A 104 -1.61 -10.37 5.86
C LEU A 104 -0.98 -11.50 6.65
N ILE A 105 0.32 -11.39 6.91
CA ILE A 105 1.03 -12.29 7.82
C ILE A 105 0.81 -11.76 9.24
N ILE A 106 0.05 -12.53 10.02
CA ILE A 106 -0.25 -12.27 11.44
C ILE A 106 0.48 -13.33 12.27
N ASP A 107 1.18 -12.89 13.31
CA ASP A 107 1.93 -13.74 14.24
C ASP A 107 1.60 -13.40 15.70
N SER A 108 2.33 -14.02 16.64
CA SER A 108 2.18 -13.78 18.08
C SER A 108 2.62 -12.38 18.53
N GLU A 109 3.43 -11.68 17.75
CA GLU A 109 3.91 -10.33 18.06
C GLU A 109 2.93 -9.24 17.57
N THR A 110 2.01 -9.61 16.67
CA THR A 110 1.06 -8.70 16.05
C THR A 110 0.13 -8.04 17.08
N ARG A 111 0.19 -6.71 17.18
CA ARG A 111 -0.67 -5.94 18.10
C ARG A 111 -2.07 -5.71 17.50
N ILE A 112 -3.05 -6.47 17.98
CA ILE A 112 -4.46 -6.37 17.56
C ILE A 112 -5.23 -5.39 18.47
N ILE A 113 -5.75 -4.31 17.90
CA ILE A 113 -6.38 -3.20 18.65
C ILE A 113 -7.84 -2.97 18.23
N LYS A 114 -8.73 -2.81 19.22
CA LYS A 114 -10.18 -2.60 19.05
C LYS A 114 -10.91 -3.78 18.38
N ASN A 115 -10.39 -5.01 18.55
CA ASN A 115 -10.99 -6.26 18.07
C ASN A 115 -11.58 -6.17 16.64
N PRO A 116 -10.75 -5.89 15.62
CA PRO A 116 -11.22 -5.74 14.24
C PRO A 116 -11.80 -7.07 13.73
N LYS A 117 -12.95 -7.00 13.06
CA LYS A 117 -13.65 -8.15 12.46
C LYS A 117 -13.73 -8.01 10.94
N PRO A 118 -13.96 -9.11 10.19
CA PRO A 118 -14.31 -9.02 8.79
C PRO A 118 -15.44 -8.01 8.54
N GLY A 119 -15.32 -7.20 7.48
CA GLY A 119 -16.18 -6.06 7.17
C GLY A 119 -15.75 -4.74 7.82
N ASN A 120 -14.85 -4.73 8.82
CA ASN A 120 -14.40 -3.50 9.44
C ASN A 120 -13.34 -2.79 8.60
N TYR A 121 -13.40 -1.46 8.56
CA TYR A 121 -12.30 -0.64 8.08
C TYR A 121 -11.18 -0.59 9.11
N VAL A 122 -9.95 -0.88 8.69
CA VAL A 122 -8.80 -1.00 9.57
C VAL A 122 -7.62 -0.20 9.03
N ARG A 123 -6.72 0.15 9.96
CA ARG A 123 -5.36 0.58 9.65
C ARG A 123 -4.38 -0.51 10.04
N VAL A 124 -3.53 -0.89 9.11
CA VAL A 124 -2.43 -1.84 9.28
C VAL A 124 -1.12 -1.06 9.29
N ARG A 125 -0.24 -1.36 10.23
CA ARG A 125 1.19 -0.99 10.22
C ARG A 125 2.00 -2.27 10.28
N GLY A 126 3.08 -2.32 9.53
CA GLY A 126 3.88 -3.53 9.38
C GLY A 126 5.12 -3.29 8.57
N ARG A 127 5.74 -4.38 8.14
CA ARG A 127 6.93 -4.40 7.31
C ARG A 127 6.77 -5.34 6.12
N ILE A 128 7.59 -5.11 5.10
CA ILE A 128 7.66 -5.97 3.92
C ILE A 128 8.68 -7.09 4.14
N ASP A 129 8.34 -8.32 3.78
CA ASP A 129 9.25 -9.47 3.84
C ASP A 129 10.10 -9.61 2.55
N ALA A 130 10.76 -10.76 2.36
CA ALA A 130 11.55 -11.03 1.16
C ALA A 130 10.70 -11.27 -0.11
N ASN A 131 9.41 -11.58 0.05
CA ASN A 131 8.46 -11.95 -1.00
C ASN A 131 7.44 -10.83 -1.30
N ALA A 132 7.69 -9.61 -0.84
CA ALA A 132 6.76 -8.48 -0.94
C ALA A 132 5.41 -8.71 -0.20
N ALA A 133 5.38 -9.62 0.79
CA ALA A 133 4.26 -9.85 1.69
C ALA A 133 4.33 -8.92 2.91
N VAL A 134 3.18 -8.73 3.57
CA VAL A 134 3.02 -7.79 4.69
C VAL A 134 3.05 -8.54 6.02
N ILE A 135 4.12 -8.37 6.78
CA ILE A 135 4.21 -8.78 8.19
C ILE A 135 3.61 -7.68 9.04
N VAL A 136 2.56 -8.00 9.78
CA VAL A 136 1.79 -6.99 10.53
C VAL A 136 2.37 -6.78 11.92
N GLU A 137 2.85 -5.57 12.20
CA GLU A 137 3.23 -5.18 13.56
C GLU A 137 2.00 -4.73 14.38
N LYS A 138 1.01 -4.11 13.72
CA LYS A 138 -0.18 -3.58 14.38
C LYS A 138 -1.36 -3.45 13.43
N ILE A 139 -2.51 -3.99 13.84
CA ILE A 139 -3.80 -3.79 13.16
C ILE A 139 -4.80 -3.14 14.12
N LYS A 140 -5.47 -2.08 13.66
CA LYS A 140 -6.43 -1.31 14.47
C LYS A 140 -7.69 -1.01 13.67
N ARG A 141 -8.87 -1.34 14.23
CA ARG A 141 -10.15 -0.85 13.71
C ARG A 141 -10.20 0.68 13.75
N LYS A 142 -10.53 1.29 12.63
CA LYS A 142 -10.62 2.75 12.51
C LYS A 142 -11.92 3.27 13.10
#